data_AF-A0A0L6WW73-F1
#
_entry.id   AF-A0A0L6WW73-F1
#
_cell.length_a   1.000
_cell.length_b   1.000
_cell.length_c   1.000
_cell.angle_alpha   90.00
_cell.angle_beta   90.00
_cell.angle_gamma   90.00
#
_symmetry.space_group_name_H-M   'P 1'
#
loop_
_entity.id
_entity.type
_entity.pdbx_description
1 polymer ?
#
loop_
_entity_poly.entity_id
_entity_poly.type
_entity_poly.pdbx_seq_one_letter_code
_entity_poly.pdbx_strand_id
1 'polypeptide(L)'
;SPASTISSQKPTDFSAFVVQVIAQSTHESKTLDQRVLRQCLGLSSSFLVTDTTTNPAAGIHSWSVGLNRLVDVCIALHKRNQLELDTFDAASRACSECWTASGSWRALSDCRDGVRTAAEKLRTVLDTNGRTYRGK
;
A
#
# COMPACT_ATOMS: atom_id res chain seq x y z
N SER A 1 39.49 3.15 -20.35
CA SER A 1 38.45 3.53 -19.37
C SER A 1 37.37 2.47 -19.37
N PRO A 2 37.05 1.80 -18.25
CA PRO A 2 35.91 0.90 -18.24
C PRO A 2 34.64 1.74 -18.07
N ALA A 3 33.74 1.62 -19.04
CA ALA A 3 32.41 2.19 -18.97
C ALA A 3 31.64 1.52 -17.83
N SER A 4 31.13 2.32 -16.90
CA SER A 4 30.24 1.85 -15.84
C SER A 4 28.98 1.25 -16.48
N THR A 5 28.81 -0.06 -16.31
CA THR A 5 27.58 -0.76 -16.67
C THR A 5 26.46 -0.20 -15.81
N ILE A 6 25.66 0.71 -16.38
CA ILE A 6 24.44 1.20 -15.74
C ILE A 6 23.52 -0.02 -15.65
N SER A 7 23.35 -0.56 -14.45
CA SER A 7 22.42 -1.65 -14.18
C SER A 7 21.04 -1.21 -14.64
N SER A 8 20.54 -1.81 -15.72
CA SER A 8 19.17 -1.61 -16.22
C SER A 8 18.22 -2.32 -15.26
N GLN A 9 18.05 -1.75 -14.07
CA GLN A 9 17.00 -2.18 -13.15
C GLN A 9 15.67 -1.85 -13.82
N LYS A 10 14.85 -2.88 -14.04
CA LYS A 10 13.48 -2.68 -14.53
C LYS A 10 12.76 -1.70 -13.60
N PRO A 11 11.98 -0.74 -14.14
CA PRO A 11 11.16 0.15 -13.34
C PRO A 11 10.28 -0.66 -12.38
N THR A 12 10.16 -0.23 -11.13
CA THR A 12 9.30 -0.92 -10.17
C THR A 12 7.82 -0.62 -10.48
N ASP A 13 6.97 -1.60 -10.18
CA ASP A 13 5.51 -1.51 -10.28
C ASP A 13 4.91 -2.11 -9.02
N PHE A 14 4.59 -1.25 -8.06
CA PHE A 14 4.02 -1.68 -6.78
C PHE A 14 2.67 -2.39 -6.96
N SER A 15 1.85 -1.95 -7.92
CA SER A 15 0.54 -2.53 -8.19
C SER A 15 0.65 -3.96 -8.69
N ALA A 16 1.56 -4.23 -9.62
CA ALA A 16 1.83 -5.58 -10.12
C ALA A 16 2.40 -6.48 -9.01
N PHE A 17 3.36 -5.97 -8.24
CA PHE A 17 3.96 -6.67 -7.10
C PHE A 17 2.89 -7.12 -6.08
N VAL A 18 2.02 -6.20 -5.65
CA VAL A 18 0.96 -6.49 -4.68
C VAL A 18 0.02 -7.57 -5.20
N VAL A 19 -0.44 -7.48 -6.45
CA VAL A 19 -1.33 -8.48 -7.04
C VAL A 19 -0.68 -9.86 -7.05
N GLN A 20 0.57 -9.95 -7.49
CA GLN A 20 1.30 -11.21 -7.55
C GLN A 20 1.46 -11.86 -6.17
N VAL A 21 1.90 -11.08 -5.18
CA VAL A 21 2.17 -11.58 -3.82
C VAL A 21 0.89 -12.02 -3.12
N ILE A 22 -0.19 -11.23 -3.23
CA ILE A 22 -1.48 -11.59 -2.65
C ILE A 22 -2.07 -12.84 -3.31
N ALA A 23 -2.01 -12.92 -4.66
CA ALA A 23 -2.52 -14.08 -5.39
C ALA A 23 -1.78 -15.37 -4.99
N GLN A 24 -0.44 -15.31 -4.88
CA GLN A 24 0.37 -16.45 -4.45
C GLN A 24 -0.02 -16.92 -3.04
N SER A 25 -0.13 -16.00 -2.08
CA SER A 25 -0.49 -16.35 -0.70
C SER A 25 -1.88 -16.99 -0.57
N THR A 26 -2.82 -16.59 -1.44
CA THR A 26 -4.20 -17.11 -1.40
C THR A 26 -4.30 -18.50 -2.03
N HIS A 27 -3.50 -18.77 -3.06
CA HIS A 27 -3.48 -20.07 -3.75
C HIS A 27 -3.04 -21.21 -2.82
N GLU A 28 -2.11 -20.95 -1.91
CA GLU A 28 -1.54 -21.95 -1.01
C GLU A 28 -2.47 -22.31 0.17
N SER A 29 -3.25 -21.35 0.68
CA SER A 29 -4.01 -21.51 1.93
C SER A 29 -5.54 -21.47 1.77
N LYS A 30 -6.07 -21.18 0.56
CA LYS A 30 -7.50 -20.86 0.27
C LYS A 30 -8.07 -19.66 1.04
N THR A 31 -7.34 -19.16 2.03
CA THR A 31 -7.59 -17.94 2.78
C THR A 31 -6.41 -17.00 2.60
N LEU A 32 -6.66 -15.69 2.66
CA LEU A 32 -5.58 -14.71 2.52
C LEU A 32 -4.72 -14.70 3.79
N ASP A 33 -3.41 -14.92 3.65
CA ASP A 33 -2.47 -14.71 4.75
C ASP A 33 -2.31 -13.20 5.02
N GLN A 34 -2.89 -12.74 6.12
CA GLN A 34 -2.81 -11.32 6.51
C GLN A 34 -1.41 -10.88 6.92
N ARG A 35 -0.48 -11.79 7.23
CA ARG A 35 0.93 -11.45 7.46
C ARG A 35 1.58 -10.91 6.20
N VAL A 36 1.29 -11.55 5.06
CA VAL A 36 1.75 -11.11 3.74
C VAL A 36 1.15 -9.75 3.39
N LEU A 37 -0.15 -9.56 3.66
CA LEU A 37 -0.81 -8.27 3.48
C LEU A 37 -0.13 -7.16 4.31
N ARG A 38 0.18 -7.42 5.59
CA ARG A 38 0.92 -6.49 6.46
C ARG A 38 2.32 -6.18 5.95
N GLN A 39 3.03 -7.16 5.39
CA GLN A 39 4.33 -6.93 4.75
C GLN A 39 4.20 -6.01 3.55
N CYS A 40 3.23 -6.25 2.65
CA CYS A 40 2.97 -5.35 1.52
C CYS A 40 2.61 -3.93 1.98
N LEU A 41 1.78 -3.79 3.03
CA LEU A 41 1.45 -2.50 3.63
C LEU A 41 2.71 -1.78 4.14
N GLY A 42 3.57 -2.48 4.87
CA GLY A 42 4.84 -1.93 5.38
C GLY A 42 5.84 -1.54 4.28
N LEU A 43 5.71 -2.09 3.07
CA LEU A 43 6.54 -1.71 1.92
C LEU A 43 6.02 -0.47 1.17
N SER A 44 4.77 -0.03 1.42
CA SER A 44 4.10 1.01 0.63
C SER A 44 4.87 2.33 0.58
N SER A 45 5.47 2.76 1.69
CA SER A 45 6.23 4.02 1.78
C SER A 45 7.58 3.92 1.04
N SER A 46 8.22 2.76 1.04
CA SER A 46 9.44 2.49 0.27
C SER A 46 9.18 2.44 -1.24
N PHE A 47 8.07 1.80 -1.64
CA PHE A 47 7.64 1.78 -3.05
C PHE A 47 7.18 3.14 -3.53
N LEU A 48 6.62 4.00 -2.67
CA LEU A 48 6.32 5.38 -3.03
C LEU A 48 7.57 6.09 -3.55
N VAL A 49 8.67 6.02 -2.80
CA VAL A 49 9.94 6.65 -3.19
C VAL A 49 10.54 5.96 -4.43
N THR A 50 10.48 4.63 -4.48
CA THR A 50 11.17 3.87 -5.53
C THR A 50 10.43 3.92 -6.87
N ASP A 51 9.10 3.74 -6.90
CA ASP A 51 8.30 3.83 -8.14
C ASP A 51 8.41 5.24 -8.74
N THR A 52 8.38 6.28 -7.91
CA THR A 52 8.39 7.67 -8.39
C THR A 52 9.76 8.12 -8.89
N THR A 53 10.85 7.51 -8.42
CA THR A 53 12.22 7.80 -8.87
C THR A 53 12.66 6.92 -10.04
N THR A 54 12.20 5.67 -10.11
CA THR A 54 12.61 4.71 -11.16
C THR A 54 11.62 4.62 -12.32
N ASN A 55 10.38 5.08 -12.13
CA ASN A 55 9.34 5.13 -13.16
C ASN A 55 8.65 6.50 -13.18
N PRO A 56 9.29 7.58 -13.66
CA PRO A 56 8.69 8.91 -13.62
C PRO A 56 7.39 9.05 -14.42
N ALA A 57 7.19 8.19 -15.42
CA ALA A 57 6.01 8.24 -16.29
C ALA A 57 4.75 7.62 -15.67
N ALA A 58 4.90 6.55 -14.90
CA ALA A 58 3.76 5.79 -14.37
C ALA A 58 3.85 5.44 -12.87
N GLY A 59 4.96 5.75 -12.20
CA GLY A 59 5.27 5.33 -10.84
C GLY A 59 4.28 5.84 -9.78
N ILE A 60 3.85 7.11 -9.91
CA ILE A 60 2.81 7.67 -9.03
C ILE A 60 1.51 6.87 -9.17
N HIS A 61 1.15 6.53 -10.41
CA HIS A 61 -0.08 5.79 -10.71
C HIS A 61 0.00 4.34 -10.23
N SER A 62 1.09 3.61 -10.55
CA SER A 62 1.29 2.22 -10.10
C SER A 62 1.27 2.12 -8.58
N TRP A 63 1.97 3.04 -7.90
CA TRP A 63 2.00 3.09 -6.46
C TRP A 63 0.61 3.38 -5.86
N SER A 64 -0.09 4.39 -6.38
CA SER A 64 -1.41 4.79 -5.88
C SER A 64 -2.43 3.66 -6.02
N VAL A 65 -2.42 2.97 -7.18
CA VAL A 65 -3.24 1.78 -7.43
C VAL A 65 -2.87 0.65 -6.48
N GLY A 66 -1.58 0.40 -6.24
CA GLY A 66 -1.09 -0.62 -5.31
C GLY A 66 -1.58 -0.39 -3.89
N LEU A 67 -1.39 0.82 -3.35
CA LEU A 67 -1.85 1.18 -2.00
C LEU A 67 -3.38 1.05 -1.88
N ASN A 68 -4.13 1.56 -2.86
CA ASN A 68 -5.58 1.47 -2.84
C ASN A 68 -6.08 0.03 -2.87
N ARG A 69 -5.44 -0.86 -3.64
CA ARG A 69 -5.77 -2.29 -3.65
C ARG A 69 -5.52 -2.95 -2.30
N LEU A 70 -4.42 -2.64 -1.62
CA LEU A 70 -4.14 -3.15 -0.27
C LEU A 70 -5.24 -2.75 0.71
N VAL A 71 -5.69 -1.49 0.65
CA VAL A 71 -6.81 -1.02 1.48
C VAL A 71 -8.12 -1.69 1.08
N ASP A 72 -8.42 -1.83 -0.21
CA ASP A 72 -9.64 -2.51 -0.69
C ASP A 72 -9.71 -3.96 -0.19
N VAL A 73 -8.56 -4.65 -0.11
CA VAL A 73 -8.46 -5.98 0.51
C VAL A 73 -8.80 -5.91 2.01
N CYS A 74 -8.31 -4.90 2.74
CA CYS A 74 -8.69 -4.70 4.15
C CYS A 74 -10.20 -4.49 4.31
N ILE A 75 -10.82 -3.67 3.46
CA ILE A 75 -12.28 -3.47 3.46
C ILE A 75 -13.01 -4.79 3.18
N ALA A 76 -12.52 -5.58 2.22
CA ALA A 76 -13.12 -6.85 1.86
C ALA A 76 -13.00 -7.89 2.98
N LEU A 77 -11.90 -7.90 3.74
CA LEU A 77 -11.74 -8.71 4.95
C LEU A 77 -12.68 -8.25 6.06
N HIS A 78 -12.84 -6.93 6.26
CA HIS A 78 -13.74 -6.37 7.26
C HIS A 78 -15.19 -6.79 7.00
N LYS A 79 -15.67 -6.66 5.76
CA LYS A 79 -17.02 -7.08 5.34
C LYS A 79 -17.29 -8.58 5.58
N ARG A 80 -16.24 -9.40 5.62
CA ARG A 80 -16.31 -10.84 5.94
C ARG A 80 -16.08 -11.13 7.42
N ASN A 81 -15.97 -10.11 8.27
CA ASN A 81 -15.58 -10.20 9.68
C ASN A 81 -14.21 -10.84 9.95
N GLN A 82 -13.35 -10.92 8.93
CA GLN A 82 -12.04 -11.59 8.98
C GLN A 82 -10.87 -10.64 9.18
N LEU A 83 -11.07 -9.32 9.09
CA LEU A 83 -9.98 -8.36 9.25
C LEU A 83 -9.43 -8.38 10.69
N GLU A 84 -8.15 -8.72 10.81
CA GLU A 84 -7.38 -8.66 12.05
C GLU A 84 -7.08 -7.20 12.43
N LEU A 85 -7.02 -6.92 13.73
CA LEU A 85 -6.65 -5.60 14.25
C LEU A 85 -5.26 -5.19 13.77
N ASP A 86 -4.26 -6.07 13.91
CA ASP A 86 -2.89 -5.79 13.48
C ASP A 86 -2.80 -5.42 11.98
N THR A 87 -3.68 -5.97 11.15
CA THR A 87 -3.77 -5.63 9.73
C THR A 87 -4.36 -4.25 9.52
N PHE A 88 -5.41 -3.91 10.26
CA PHE A 88 -5.99 -2.57 10.25
C PHE A 88 -4.96 -1.52 10.71
N ASP A 89 -4.24 -1.79 11.80
CA ASP A 89 -3.19 -0.91 12.34
C ASP A 89 -2.04 -0.73 11.34
N ALA A 90 -1.62 -1.81 10.68
CA ALA A 90 -0.62 -1.74 9.62
C ALA A 90 -1.10 -0.88 8.44
N ALA A 91 -2.38 -0.96 8.06
CA ALA A 91 -2.94 -0.16 6.98
C ALA A 91 -3.03 1.33 7.33
N SER A 92 -3.45 1.64 8.57
CA SER A 92 -3.48 2.99 9.11
C SER A 92 -2.08 3.60 9.19
N ARG A 93 -1.10 2.81 9.66
CA ARG A 93 0.31 3.21 9.71
C ARG A 93 0.87 3.46 8.31
N ALA A 94 0.62 2.56 7.36
CA ALA A 94 1.07 2.71 5.97
C ALA A 94 0.53 4.00 5.35
N CYS A 95 -0.75 4.35 5.57
CA CYS A 95 -1.30 5.62 5.11
C CYS A 95 -0.58 6.83 5.74
N SER A 96 -0.30 6.78 7.04
CA SER A 96 0.39 7.86 7.76
C SER A 96 1.85 8.05 7.30
N GLU A 97 2.57 6.95 7.10
CA GLU A 97 3.94 6.96 6.57
C GLU A 97 3.98 7.47 5.13
N CYS A 98 3.05 7.02 4.27
CA CYS A 98 2.95 7.50 2.89
C CYS A 98 2.56 8.98 2.82
N TRP A 99 1.69 9.45 3.72
CA TRP A 99 1.35 10.87 3.83
C TRP A 99 2.57 11.72 4.16
N THR A 100 3.37 11.25 5.11
CA THR A 100 4.61 11.92 5.54
C THR A 100 5.63 11.93 4.40
N ALA A 101 5.87 10.78 3.77
CA ALA A 101 6.83 10.64 2.68
C ALA A 101 6.45 11.48 1.44
N SER A 102 5.18 11.48 1.03
CA SER A 102 4.67 12.33 -0.06
C SER A 102 4.71 13.82 0.27
N GLY A 103 4.69 14.18 1.56
CA GLY A 103 4.83 15.56 2.01
C GLY A 103 6.24 16.12 1.99
N SER A 104 7.25 15.26 2.00
CA SER A 104 8.65 15.66 2.02
C SER A 104 9.11 16.27 0.69
N TRP A 105 8.50 15.89 -0.44
CA TRP A 105 8.91 16.32 -1.78
C TRP A 105 7.75 16.89 -2.59
N ARG A 106 7.92 18.08 -3.19
CA ARG A 106 6.87 18.73 -4.01
C ARG A 106 6.42 17.88 -5.20
N ALA A 107 7.32 17.11 -5.78
CA ALA A 107 7.04 16.21 -6.91
C ALA A 107 6.12 15.03 -6.55
N LEU A 108 5.89 14.78 -5.25
CA LEU A 108 5.02 13.70 -4.76
C LEU A 108 3.66 14.20 -4.27
N SER A 109 3.30 15.44 -4.59
CA SER A 109 2.02 16.02 -4.17
C SER A 109 0.82 15.21 -4.67
N ASP A 110 0.86 14.71 -5.91
CA ASP A 110 -0.19 13.86 -6.50
C ASP A 110 -0.37 12.53 -5.76
N CYS A 111 0.67 12.03 -5.08
CA CYS A 111 0.57 10.83 -4.26
C CYS A 111 -0.35 11.04 -3.05
N ARG A 112 -0.53 12.28 -2.57
CA ARG A 112 -1.39 12.59 -1.42
C ARG A 112 -2.85 12.30 -1.70
N ASP A 113 -3.31 12.47 -2.93
CA ASP A 113 -4.69 12.12 -3.29
C ASP A 113 -4.92 10.60 -3.26
N GLY A 114 -3.89 9.83 -3.65
CA GLY A 114 -3.87 8.37 -3.48
C GLY A 114 -3.94 7.96 -2.01
N VAL A 115 -3.13 8.58 -1.13
CA VAL A 115 -3.18 8.35 0.32
C VAL A 115 -4.53 8.77 0.90
N ARG A 116 -5.07 9.93 0.51
CA ARG A 116 -6.35 10.44 1.02
C ARG A 116 -7.47 9.45 0.70
N THR A 117 -7.54 8.99 -0.55
CA THR A 117 -8.53 8.00 -0.99
C THR A 117 -8.43 6.71 -0.15
N ALA A 118 -7.22 6.22 0.09
CA ALA A 118 -6.97 5.04 0.91
C ALA A 118 -7.39 5.27 2.39
N ALA A 119 -7.07 6.41 2.97
CA ALA A 119 -7.43 6.76 4.34
C ALA A 119 -8.95 6.94 4.51
N GLU A 120 -9.64 7.55 3.54
CA GLU A 120 -11.09 7.70 3.53
C GLU A 120 -11.80 6.34 3.51
N LYS A 121 -11.30 5.40 2.69
CA LYS A 121 -11.79 4.02 2.71
C LYS A 121 -11.60 3.36 4.07
N LEU A 122 -10.41 3.45 4.66
CA LEU A 122 -10.15 2.88 5.99
C LEU A 122 -11.05 3.49 7.08
N ARG A 123 -11.37 4.79 6.99
CA ARG A 123 -12.29 5.43 7.93
C ARG A 123 -13.69 4.83 7.92
N THR A 124 -14.14 4.24 6.81
CA THR A 124 -15.44 3.55 6.74
C THR A 124 -15.51 2.27 7.58
N VAL A 125 -14.35 1.78 8.04
CA VAL A 125 -14.21 0.55 8.85
C VAL A 125 -14.18 0.85 10.35
N LEU A 126 -13.92 2.11 10.73
CA LEU A 126 -13.88 2.54 12.13
C LEU A 126 -15.26 2.45 12.77
N ASP A 127 -15.26 2.32 14.10
CA ASP A 127 -16.47 2.36 14.90
C ASP A 127 -17.15 3.73 14.77
N THR A 128 -18.38 3.87 15.27
CA THR A 128 -19.16 5.11 15.21
C THR A 128 -18.48 6.32 15.85
N ASN A 129 -17.48 6.10 16.71
CA ASN A 129 -16.64 7.17 17.28
C ASN A 129 -15.59 7.73 16.29
N GLY A 130 -15.40 7.07 15.14
CA GLY A 130 -14.45 7.45 14.10
C GLY A 130 -12.99 7.38 14.51
N ARG A 131 -12.65 6.63 15.57
CA ARG A 131 -11.31 6.58 16.18
C ARG A 131 -10.80 5.18 16.42
N THR A 132 -11.67 4.25 16.85
CA THR A 132 -11.29 2.88 17.19
C THR A 132 -11.76 1.91 16.12
N TYR A 133 -11.09 0.76 16.07
CA TYR A 133 -11.55 -0.38 15.28
C TYR A 133 -11.91 -1.52 16.23
N ARG A 134 -13.20 -1.90 16.28
CA ARG A 134 -13.73 -2.93 17.19
C ARG A 134 -13.43 -2.64 18.67
N GLY A 135 -13.56 -1.38 19.06
CA GLY A 135 -13.36 -0.90 20.42
C GLY A 135 -11.90 -0.86 20.89
N LYS A 136 -10.94 -1.03 19.97
CA LYS A 136 -9.51 -0.94 20.24
C LYS A 136 -8.87 0.24 19.51
#